data_AF-A0A1S9NB39-F1
#
_entry.id   AF-A0A1S9NB39-F1
#
_cell.length_a   1.000
_cell.length_b   1.000
_cell.length_c   1.000
_cell.angle_alpha   90.00
_cell.angle_beta   90.00
_cell.angle_gamma   90.00
#
_symmetry.space_group_name_H-M   'P 1'
#
loop_
_entity.id
_entity.type
_entity.pdbx_description
1 polymer ?
#
loop_
_entity_poly.entity_id
_entity_poly.type
_entity_poly.pdbx_seq_one_letter_code
_entity_poly.pdbx_strand_id
1 'polypeptide(L)' 'MKGLVLMTFTVWLKKEERFTSKSQYDCLLNTLPYEAKRKVSLYYKEKYNYFITTNPKQLELKLK' A
#
# COMPACT_ATOMS: atom_id res chain seq x y z
N MET A 1 21.37 7.96 10.53
CA MET A 1 20.84 6.59 10.59
C MET A 1 19.83 6.41 9.45
N LYS A 2 20.15 5.64 8.41
CA LYS A 2 19.19 5.38 7.31
C LYS A 2 18.30 4.22 7.77
N GLY A 3 17.14 4.57 8.31
CA GLY A 3 16.16 3.62 8.82
C GLY A 3 15.63 2.69 7.74
N LEU A 4 15.39 1.45 8.12
CA LEU A 4 14.78 0.40 7.32
C LEU A 4 13.40 0.87 6.83
N VAL A 5 13.27 1.24 5.56
CA VAL A 5 11.94 1.52 4.99
C VAL A 5 11.38 0.20 4.49
N LEU A 6 10.81 -0.57 5.42
CA LEU A 6 9.91 -1.66 5.04
C LEU A 6 8.85 -1.07 4.10
N MET A 7 8.67 -1.69 2.92
CA MET A 7 7.64 -1.26 1.98
C MET A 7 6.27 -1.62 2.54
N THR A 8 5.80 -0.84 3.51
CA THR A 8 4.48 -1.00 4.11
C THR A 8 3.40 -0.57 3.13
N PHE A 9 2.16 -1.06 3.33
CA PHE A 9 1.00 -0.67 2.53
C PHE A 9 0.86 0.85 2.39
N THR A 10 1.06 1.61 3.48
CA THR A 10 1.00 3.09 3.45
C THR A 10 2.10 3.70 2.57
N VAL A 11 3.32 3.16 2.61
CA VAL A 11 4.43 3.66 1.78
C VAL A 11 4.19 3.32 0.32
N TRP A 12 3.72 2.10 0.04
CA TRP A 12 3.35 1.66 -1.29
C TRP A 12 2.22 2.52 -1.88
N LEU A 13 1.15 2.78 -1.12
CA LEU A 13 0.07 3.69 -1.54
C LEU A 13 0.59 5.07 -1.96
N LYS A 14 1.61 5.59 -1.24
CA LYS A 14 2.21 6.89 -1.54
C LYS A 14 3.08 6.89 -2.79
N LYS A 15 3.90 5.85 -2.94
CA LYS A 15 4.91 5.79 -4.00
C LYS A 15 4.35 5.30 -5.33
N GLU A 16 3.45 4.31 -5.28
CA GLU A 16 2.97 3.60 -6.48
C GLU A 16 1.54 4.02 -6.86
N GLU A 17 0.68 4.32 -5.90
CA GLU A 17 -0.77 4.57 -6.14
C GLU A 17 -1.18 6.05 -6.00
N ARG A 18 -0.20 6.97 -5.90
CA ARG A 18 -0.39 8.44 -5.85
C ARG A 18 -1.24 8.96 -4.69
N PHE A 19 -1.48 8.17 -3.65
CA PHE A 19 -2.10 8.69 -2.43
C PHE A 19 -1.10 9.57 -1.67
N THR A 20 -1.58 10.65 -1.07
CA THR A 20 -0.75 11.51 -0.21
C THR A 20 -0.56 10.89 1.19
N SER A 21 -1.53 10.07 1.63
CA SER A 21 -1.55 9.47 2.96
C SER A 21 -2.49 8.27 3.03
N LYS A 22 -2.33 7.44 4.08
CA LYS A 22 -3.32 6.42 4.44
C LYS A 22 -4.68 7.06 4.74
N SER A 23 -4.71 8.22 5.38
CA SER A 23 -5.96 8.93 5.69
C SER A 23 -6.73 9.33 4.44
N GLN A 24 -6.06 9.67 3.34
CA GLN A 24 -6.72 9.95 2.06
C GLN A 24 -7.37 8.67 1.49
N TYR A 25 -6.68 7.53 1.59
CA TYR A 25 -7.23 6.24 1.21
C TYR A 25 -8.42 5.83 2.10
N ASP A 26 -8.32 6.01 3.42
CA ASP A 26 -9.40 5.72 4.35
C ASP A 26 -10.61 6.65 4.11
N CYS A 27 -10.37 7.92 3.76
CA CYS A 27 -11.42 8.86 3.34
C CYS A 27 -12.14 8.36 2.08
N LEU A 28 -11.40 7.97 1.03
CA LEU A 28 -11.97 7.36 -0.18
C LEU A 28 -12.83 6.15 0.17
N LEU A 29 -12.35 5.25 1.04
CA LEU A 29 -13.14 4.08 1.43
C LEU A 29 -14.43 4.46 2.17
N ASN A 30 -14.42 5.53 2.96
CA ASN A 30 -15.57 5.96 3.75
C ASN A 30 -16.62 6.72 2.93
N THR A 31 -16.28 7.24 1.74
CA THR A 31 -17.29 7.82 0.84
C THR A 31 -18.06 6.78 0.03
N LEU A 32 -17.63 5.51 0.06
CA LEU A 32 -18.22 4.44 -0.71
C LEU A 32 -19.29 3.66 0.09
N PRO A 33 -20.35 3.19 -0.58
CA PRO A 33 -21.26 2.18 -0.01
C PRO A 33 -20.49 0.92 0.41
N TYR A 34 -21.01 0.20 1.41
CA TYR A 34 -20.33 -0.94 2.02
C TYR A 34 -19.76 -1.96 1.00
N GLU A 35 -20.55 -2.36 0.01
CA GLU A 35 -20.12 -3.31 -1.02
C GLU A 35 -18.98 -2.76 -1.90
N ALA A 36 -19.05 -1.48 -2.29
CA ALA A 36 -17.99 -0.83 -3.06
C ALA A 36 -16.72 -0.67 -2.21
N LYS A 37 -16.86 -0.27 -0.94
CA LYS A 37 -15.76 -0.19 0.03
C LYS A 37 -15.03 -1.52 0.17
N ARG A 38 -15.75 -2.64 0.26
CA ARG A 38 -15.15 -3.98 0.33
C ARG A 38 -14.34 -4.31 -0.92
N LYS A 39 -14.90 -4.06 -2.10
CA LYS A 39 -14.23 -4.34 -3.38
C LYS A 39 -12.97 -3.50 -3.57
N VAL A 40 -13.03 -2.20 -3.29
CA VAL A 40 -11.86 -1.31 -3.39
C VAL A 40 -10.79 -1.71 -2.38
N SER A 41 -11.18 -2.01 -1.14
CA SER A 41 -10.23 -2.47 -0.12
C SER A 41 -9.53 -3.77 -0.50
N LEU A 42 -10.27 -4.73 -1.08
CA LEU A 42 -9.71 -5.98 -1.56
C LEU A 42 -8.73 -5.73 -2.72
N TYR A 43 -9.13 -4.94 -3.72
CA TYR A 43 -8.31 -4.60 -4.88
C TYR A 43 -6.93 -4.06 -4.48
N TYR A 44 -6.88 -3.05 -3.62
CA TYR A 44 -5.60 -2.46 -3.21
C TYR A 44 -4.76 -3.43 -2.36
N LYS A 45 -5.39 -4.25 -1.52
CA LYS A 45 -4.67 -5.28 -0.75
C LYS A 45 -4.04 -6.35 -1.64
N GLU A 46 -4.79 -6.86 -2.62
CA GLU A 46 -4.28 -7.86 -3.57
C GLU A 46 -3.16 -7.28 -4.43
N LYS A 47 -3.34 -6.04 -4.91
CA LYS A 47 -2.32 -5.35 -5.69
C LYS A 47 -1.03 -5.11 -4.89
N TYR A 48 -1.15 -4.73 -3.62
CA TYR A 48 -0.01 -4.63 -2.71
C TYR A 48 0.68 -5.98 -2.48
N ASN A 49 -0.10 -7.05 -2.23
CA ASN A 49 0.43 -8.39 -2.06
C ASN A 49 1.16 -8.89 -3.30
N TYR A 50 0.62 -8.61 -4.49
CA TYR A 50 1.28 -8.91 -5.75
C TYR A 50 2.59 -8.11 -5.89
N PHE A 51 2.57 -6.82 -5.56
CA PHE A 51 3.76 -5.96 -5.61
C PHE A 51 4.90 -6.49 -4.73
N ILE A 52 4.62 -6.81 -3.46
CA ILE A 52 5.64 -7.33 -2.52
C ILE A 52 6.17 -8.70 -2.94
N THR A 53 5.31 -9.55 -3.52
CA THR A 53 5.70 -10.89 -3.98
C THR A 53 6.57 -10.84 -5.23
N THR A 54 6.27 -9.92 -6.15
CA THR A 54 6.99 -9.76 -7.42
C THR A 54 8.24 -8.89 -7.32
N ASN A 55 8.35 -8.04 -6.28
CA ASN A 55 9.49 -7.16 -6.05
C ASN A 55 10.16 -7.43 -4.69
N PRO A 56 10.66 -8.66 -4.43
CA PRO A 56 11.23 -9.04 -3.13
C PRO A 56 12.45 -8.18 -2.75
N LYS A 57 13.19 -7.65 -3.73
CA LYS A 57 14.35 -6.76 -3.51
C LYS A 57 14.02 -5.48 -2.73
N GLN A 58 12.75 -5.04 -2.69
CA GLN A 58 12.34 -3.89 -1.89
C GLN A 58 12.15 -4.22 -0.40
N LEU A 59 12.07 -5.50 -0.05
CA LEU A 59 12.19 -5.99 1.33
C LEU A 59 13.66 -6.12 1.76
N GLU A 60 14.58 -6.26 0.80
CA GLU A 60 15.99 -6.59 1.03
C GLU A 60 16.97 -5.40 1.03
N LEU A 61 16.50 -4.16 0.79
CA LEU A 61 17.36 -2.96 0.78
C LEU A 61 17.81 -2.52 2.19
N LYS A 62 18.53 -3.41 2.89
CA LYS A 62 19.89 -3.24 3.45
C LYS A 62 20.23 -4.37 4.41
N LEU A 63 20.40 -5.60 3.90
CA LEU A 63 21.31 -6.57 4.53
C LEU A 63 22.72 -6.31 3.96
N LYS A 64 23.35 -5.21 4.37
CA LYS A 64 24.78 -4.97 4.14
C LYS A 64 25.33 -4.04 5.22
#